data_AF-A0A8S8YH96-F1
#
_entry.id   AF-A0A8S8YH96-F1
#
_cell.length_a   1.000
_cell.length_b   1.000
_cell.length_c   1.000
_cell.angle_alpha   90.00
_cell.angle_beta   90.00
_cell.angle_gamma   90.00
#
_symmetry.space_group_name_H-M   'P 1'
#
loop_
_entity.id
_entity.type
_entity.pdbx_description
1 polymer ?
#
loop_
_entity_poly.entity_id
_entity_poly.type
_entity_poly.pdbx_seq_one_letter_code
_entity_poly.pdbx_strand_id
1 'polypeptide(L)'
;MSGGSVGRPISPLDTERLQQEIDAYQSKLDDQCESLYKLANEARSKGFDLSETVEIPRAIDLADRAEKLLLDYLIAPEYGFEDPIPIAEDIRTLLKEKDSREDAAIDMAVKVAIQMHDRTGDVQKSIDTGLRVGLAVLTEAVLVAPLEGIGQVRVMNNLDGTRFVSIDFCGPIRAAGGTAQALAVLIADMIRRALNLEKYEPSIPEVERVKEEFGLYRGGLQYKPPPEEIEMIVKACPIMVNGEETEDIECAGFPEVRNIVEPNNTPRKRIRGGVMLVIGEGLCLKASKIQKHTERLKVPGWDFISTFASRQKKGDDSEDIKKRNSRQMTVSCAILLLAARSLVNPTLRVDFD
;
A
#
# COMPACT_ATOMS: atom_id res chain seq x y z
N MET A 1 -60.98 -2.73 0.02
CA MET A 1 -59.67 -2.89 0.68
C MET A 1 -58.65 -3.06 -0.44
N SER A 2 -58.01 -1.98 -0.88
CA SER A 2 -56.62 -1.58 -0.54
C SER A 2 -55.58 -2.53 -1.14
N GLY A 3 -54.64 -2.11 -1.99
CA GLY A 3 -54.33 -0.78 -2.49
C GLY A 3 -53.41 -0.91 -3.71
N GLY A 4 -53.65 -0.05 -4.70
CA GLY A 4 -52.72 0.13 -5.82
C GLY A 4 -51.51 0.91 -5.32
N SER A 5 -50.32 0.34 -5.46
CA SER A 5 -49.08 1.08 -5.29
C SER A 5 -48.99 2.12 -6.41
N VAL A 6 -49.25 3.37 -6.06
CA VAL A 6 -48.97 4.51 -6.93
C VAL A 6 -47.45 4.67 -6.99
N GLY A 7 -46.82 3.97 -7.94
CA GLY A 7 -45.46 4.29 -8.36
C GLY A 7 -45.49 5.71 -8.94
N ARG A 8 -44.98 6.69 -8.18
CA ARG A 8 -44.79 8.04 -8.73
C ARG A 8 -43.87 7.90 -9.96
N PRO A 9 -44.23 8.43 -11.14
CA PRO A 9 -43.30 8.50 -12.24
C PRO A 9 -42.14 9.38 -11.79
N ILE A 10 -40.94 8.81 -11.73
CA ILE A 10 -39.71 9.55 -11.55
C ILE A 10 -39.64 10.49 -12.75
N SER A 11 -39.64 11.81 -12.52
CA SER A 11 -39.48 12.80 -13.58
C SER A 11 -38.25 12.43 -14.42
N PRO A 12 -38.33 12.44 -15.77
CA PRO A 12 -37.16 12.18 -16.59
C PRO A 12 -36.10 13.21 -16.21
N LEU A 13 -34.98 12.73 -15.65
CA LEU A 13 -33.84 13.57 -15.32
C LEU A 13 -33.39 14.28 -16.60
N ASP A 14 -33.39 15.61 -16.57
CA ASP A 14 -32.80 16.42 -17.64
C ASP A 14 -31.27 16.31 -17.56
N THR A 15 -30.76 15.21 -18.12
CA THR A 15 -29.35 14.83 -18.09
C THR A 15 -28.46 15.84 -18.80
N GLU A 16 -28.99 16.50 -19.84
CA GLU A 16 -28.22 17.47 -20.61
C GLU A 16 -27.98 18.76 -19.82
N ARG A 17 -29.03 19.31 -19.20
CA ARG A 17 -28.90 20.46 -18.29
C ARG A 17 -27.96 20.15 -17.11
N LEU A 18 -28.10 18.96 -16.52
CA LEU A 18 -27.25 18.55 -15.38
C LEU A 18 -25.78 18.40 -15.79
N GLN A 19 -25.48 17.83 -16.97
CA GLN A 19 -24.11 17.74 -17.46
C GLN A 19 -23.52 19.14 -17.69
N GLN A 20 -24.28 20.06 -18.30
CA GLN A 20 -23.84 21.44 -18.49
C GLN A 20 -23.57 22.17 -17.16
N GLU A 21 -24.40 21.96 -16.14
CA GLU A 21 -24.19 22.53 -14.80
C GLU A 21 -22.92 21.97 -14.14
N ILE A 22 -22.66 20.66 -14.30
CA ILE A 22 -21.42 20.02 -13.80
C ILE A 22 -20.19 20.58 -14.52
N ASP A 23 -20.24 20.70 -15.84
CA ASP A 23 -19.12 21.20 -16.64
C ASP A 23 -18.82 22.66 -16.31
N ALA A 24 -19.85 23.50 -16.16
CA ALA A 24 -19.70 24.90 -15.76
C ALA A 24 -19.14 25.03 -14.33
N TYR A 25 -19.56 24.15 -13.41
CA TYR A 25 -19.03 24.11 -12.05
C TYR A 25 -17.55 23.73 -12.04
N GLN A 26 -17.17 22.67 -12.77
CA GLN A 26 -15.79 22.21 -12.90
C GLN A 26 -14.90 23.31 -13.50
N SER A 27 -15.32 23.93 -14.61
CA SER A 27 -14.58 25.01 -15.26
C SER A 27 -14.34 26.19 -14.31
N LYS A 28 -15.35 26.56 -13.51
CA LYS A 28 -15.20 27.63 -12.51
C LYS A 28 -14.15 27.28 -11.45
N LEU A 29 -14.12 26.04 -10.97
CA LEU A 29 -13.12 25.60 -10.00
C LEU A 29 -11.70 25.62 -10.61
N ASP A 30 -11.57 25.17 -11.86
CA ASP A 30 -10.29 25.14 -12.57
C ASP A 30 -9.73 26.55 -12.79
N ASP A 31 -10.58 27.50 -13.19
CA ASP A 31 -10.20 28.91 -13.39
C ASP A 31 -9.76 29.59 -12.08
N GLN A 32 -10.48 29.31 -10.98
CA GLN A 32 -10.12 29.81 -9.65
C GLN A 32 -8.81 29.21 -9.17
N CYS A 33 -8.61 27.91 -9.37
CA CYS A 33 -7.38 27.20 -9.05
C CYS A 33 -6.19 27.76 -9.84
N GLU A 34 -6.34 27.95 -11.15
CA GLU A 34 -5.32 28.54 -12.03
C GLU A 34 -4.89 29.94 -11.55
N SER A 35 -5.85 30.76 -11.15
CA SER A 35 -5.58 32.11 -10.61
C SER A 35 -4.73 32.05 -9.33
N LEU A 36 -5.01 31.08 -8.45
CA LEU A 36 -4.22 30.86 -7.24
C LEU A 36 -2.81 30.34 -7.54
N TYR A 37 -2.67 29.42 -8.50
CA TYR A 37 -1.36 28.92 -8.94
C TYR A 37 -0.47 30.01 -9.53
N LYS A 38 -1.04 30.95 -10.30
CA LYS A 38 -0.30 32.11 -10.82
C LYS A 38 0.25 32.97 -9.69
N LEU A 39 -0.61 33.32 -8.73
CA LEU A 39 -0.22 34.09 -7.55
C LEU A 39 0.87 33.37 -6.73
N ALA A 40 0.73 32.06 -6.55
CA ALA A 40 1.70 31.27 -5.81
C ALA A 40 3.07 31.22 -6.52
N ASN A 41 3.10 31.07 -7.85
CA ASN A 41 4.36 31.11 -8.62
C ASN A 41 5.01 32.49 -8.59
N GLU A 42 4.24 33.58 -8.68
CA GLU A 42 4.74 34.95 -8.49
C GLU A 42 5.37 35.16 -7.10
N ALA A 43 4.82 34.52 -6.07
CA ALA A 43 5.41 34.55 -4.74
C ALA A 43 6.70 33.71 -4.67
N ARG A 44 6.67 32.47 -5.15
CA ARG A 44 7.80 31.52 -5.10
C ARG A 44 9.02 32.01 -5.89
N SER A 45 8.80 32.60 -7.06
CA SER A 45 9.86 33.20 -7.89
C SER A 45 10.65 34.35 -7.23
N LYS A 46 10.22 34.85 -6.07
CA LYS A 46 10.99 35.82 -5.28
C LYS A 46 12.14 35.20 -4.49
N GLY A 47 12.22 33.87 -4.42
CA GLY A 47 13.34 33.14 -3.80
C GLY A 47 13.38 33.22 -2.27
N PHE A 48 12.24 33.43 -1.61
CA PHE A 48 12.15 33.43 -0.14
C PHE A 48 11.87 32.04 0.46
N ASP A 49 11.48 31.07 -0.37
CA ASP A 49 11.17 29.70 0.01
C ASP A 49 12.24 28.71 -0.50
N LEU A 50 12.15 27.44 -0.09
CA LEU A 50 13.09 26.37 -0.48
C LEU A 50 13.09 26.05 -1.99
N SER A 51 11.99 26.37 -2.68
CA SER A 51 11.84 26.21 -4.12
C SER A 51 11.33 27.49 -4.75
N GLU A 52 11.83 27.82 -5.94
CA GLU A 52 11.41 28.97 -6.75
C GLU A 52 10.11 28.71 -7.53
N THR A 53 9.61 27.47 -7.48
CA THR A 53 8.37 27.04 -8.16
C THR A 53 7.40 26.39 -7.17
N VAL A 54 6.12 26.32 -7.54
CA VAL A 54 5.13 25.60 -6.74
C VAL A 54 5.41 24.09 -6.78
N GLU A 55 5.66 23.51 -5.61
CA GLU A 55 6.04 22.09 -5.44
C GLU A 55 4.85 21.12 -5.47
N ILE A 56 3.61 21.61 -5.39
CA ILE A 56 2.40 20.78 -5.45
C ILE A 56 1.94 20.73 -6.91
N PRO A 57 2.09 19.60 -7.62
CA PRO A 57 1.67 19.50 -9.01
C PRO A 57 0.15 19.34 -9.12
N ARG A 58 -0.44 19.89 -10.19
CA ARG A 58 -1.83 19.58 -10.57
C ARG A 58 -1.91 18.20 -11.20
N ALA A 59 -2.99 17.47 -10.98
CA ALA A 59 -3.30 16.25 -11.70
C ALA A 59 -4.80 16.18 -11.99
N ILE A 60 -5.18 15.67 -13.15
CA ILE A 60 -6.57 15.62 -13.59
C ILE A 60 -7.22 14.33 -13.07
N ASP A 61 -6.53 13.21 -13.23
CA ASP A 61 -7.04 11.89 -12.90
C ASP A 61 -6.01 11.03 -12.16
N LEU A 62 -6.39 9.77 -11.91
CA LEU A 62 -5.53 8.79 -11.26
C LEU A 62 -4.20 8.59 -11.99
N ALA A 63 -4.27 8.50 -13.32
CA ALA A 63 -3.11 8.24 -14.16
C ALA A 63 -2.10 9.38 -14.07
N ASP A 64 -2.58 10.62 -14.18
CA ASP A 64 -1.74 11.81 -14.01
C ASP A 64 -1.16 11.91 -12.61
N ARG A 65 -1.96 11.60 -11.57
CA ARG A 65 -1.47 11.59 -10.19
C ARG A 65 -0.34 10.58 -10.02
N ALA A 66 -0.50 9.36 -10.52
CA ALA A 66 0.50 8.32 -10.39
C ALA A 66 1.83 8.69 -11.08
N GLU A 67 1.75 9.23 -12.31
CA GLU A 67 2.93 9.65 -13.06
C GLU A 67 3.68 10.80 -12.37
N LYS A 68 2.95 11.83 -11.92
CA LYS A 68 3.55 12.97 -11.22
C LYS A 68 4.09 12.62 -9.84
N LEU A 69 3.43 11.71 -9.13
CA LEU A 69 3.87 11.23 -7.82
C LEU A 69 5.19 10.45 -7.92
N LEU A 70 5.41 9.73 -9.01
CA LEU A 70 6.54 8.80 -9.15
C LEU A 70 7.61 9.28 -10.13
N LEU A 71 7.61 10.56 -10.50
CA LEU A 71 8.48 11.10 -11.55
C LEU A 71 9.96 10.73 -11.32
N ASP A 72 10.46 10.87 -10.09
CA ASP A 72 11.85 10.55 -9.72
C ASP A 72 12.19 9.06 -9.86
N TYR A 73 11.19 8.18 -9.75
CA TYR A 73 11.35 6.73 -9.90
C TYR A 73 11.19 6.28 -11.36
N LEU A 74 10.52 7.07 -12.18
CA LEU A 74 10.30 6.79 -13.60
C LEU A 74 11.47 7.23 -14.49
N ILE A 75 12.40 8.01 -13.96
CA ILE A 75 13.64 8.43 -14.62
C ILE A 75 14.84 7.59 -14.20
N ALA A 76 15.86 7.54 -15.06
CA ALA A 76 17.10 6.83 -14.80
C ALA A 76 18.32 7.64 -15.28
N PRO A 77 18.55 8.83 -14.70
CA PRO A 77 19.62 9.73 -15.14
C PRO A 77 21.01 9.10 -14.96
N GLU A 78 21.20 8.26 -13.95
CA GLU A 78 22.47 7.56 -13.72
C GLU A 78 22.82 6.55 -14.84
N TYR A 79 21.83 6.17 -15.65
CA TYR A 79 21.99 5.34 -16.86
C TYR A 79 21.90 6.15 -18.16
N GLY A 80 21.81 7.50 -18.08
CA GLY A 80 21.70 8.39 -19.24
C GLY A 80 20.27 8.57 -19.77
N PHE A 81 19.23 8.19 -19.01
CA PHE A 81 17.83 8.38 -19.38
C PHE A 81 17.17 9.45 -18.52
N GLU A 82 17.07 10.66 -19.06
CA GLU A 82 16.46 11.81 -18.38
C GLU A 82 14.93 11.84 -18.53
N ASP A 83 14.40 11.22 -19.60
CA ASP A 83 12.95 11.19 -19.85
C ASP A 83 12.25 10.10 -19.02
N PRO A 84 11.15 10.44 -18.29
CA PRO A 84 10.42 9.47 -17.51
C PRO A 84 9.77 8.42 -18.42
N ILE A 85 9.59 7.21 -17.89
CA ILE A 85 8.70 6.23 -18.53
C ILE A 85 7.27 6.81 -18.48
N PRO A 86 6.61 7.05 -19.63
CA PRO A 86 5.25 7.55 -19.64
C PRO A 86 4.32 6.42 -19.20
N ILE A 87 3.61 6.61 -18.09
CA ILE A 87 2.73 5.59 -17.51
C ILE A 87 1.26 6.00 -17.53
N ALA A 88 0.95 7.29 -17.69
CA ALA A 88 -0.42 7.78 -17.55
C ALA A 88 -1.38 7.13 -18.56
N GLU A 89 -1.02 7.13 -19.85
CA GLU A 89 -1.90 6.57 -20.89
C GLU A 89 -2.02 5.04 -20.81
N ASP A 90 -0.95 4.38 -20.39
CA ASP A 90 -0.94 2.93 -20.16
C ASP A 90 -1.87 2.56 -19.00
N ILE A 91 -1.85 3.34 -17.90
CA ILE A 91 -2.78 3.18 -16.79
C ILE A 91 -4.22 3.37 -17.25
N ARG A 92 -4.52 4.41 -18.04
CA ARG A 92 -5.87 4.66 -18.55
C ARG A 92 -6.38 3.51 -19.43
N THR A 93 -5.52 2.98 -20.28
CA THR A 93 -5.85 1.85 -21.16
C THR A 93 -6.15 0.60 -20.32
N LEU A 94 -5.26 0.24 -19.40
CA LEU A 94 -5.43 -0.95 -18.55
C LEU A 94 -6.67 -0.86 -17.64
N LEU A 95 -6.98 0.32 -17.10
CA LEU A 95 -8.19 0.52 -16.29
C LEU A 95 -9.49 0.40 -17.09
N LYS A 96 -9.46 0.63 -18.41
CA LYS A 96 -10.61 0.41 -19.30
C LYS A 96 -10.76 -1.05 -19.71
N GLU A 97 -9.64 -1.74 -19.91
CA GLU A 97 -9.61 -3.12 -20.39
C GLU A 97 -9.87 -4.16 -19.29
N LYS A 98 -9.50 -3.86 -18.05
CA LYS A 98 -9.57 -4.81 -16.92
C LYS A 98 -10.82 -4.59 -16.09
N ASP A 99 -11.39 -5.70 -15.62
CA ASP A 99 -12.57 -5.69 -14.74
C ASP A 99 -12.26 -5.16 -13.33
N SER A 100 -11.00 -5.24 -12.89
CA SER A 100 -10.59 -4.80 -11.56
C SER A 100 -9.32 -3.97 -11.58
N ARG A 101 -9.29 -2.94 -10.73
CA ARG A 101 -8.13 -2.06 -10.54
C ARG A 101 -6.92 -2.85 -10.07
N GLU A 102 -7.13 -3.86 -9.23
CA GLU A 102 -6.04 -4.71 -8.73
C GLU A 102 -5.33 -5.46 -9.86
N ASP A 103 -6.07 -5.98 -10.84
CA ASP A 103 -5.46 -6.66 -11.99
C ASP A 103 -4.73 -5.66 -12.90
N ALA A 104 -5.34 -4.48 -13.14
CA ALA A 104 -4.67 -3.40 -13.89
C ALA A 104 -3.38 -2.95 -13.22
N ALA A 105 -3.36 -2.85 -11.88
CA ALA A 105 -2.18 -2.47 -11.12
C ALA A 105 -1.05 -3.51 -11.21
N ILE A 106 -1.38 -4.80 -11.15
CA ILE A 106 -0.41 -5.89 -11.29
C ILE A 106 0.21 -5.88 -12.69
N ASP A 107 -0.62 -5.80 -13.73
CA ASP A 107 -0.14 -5.78 -15.12
C ASP A 107 0.69 -4.53 -15.41
N MET A 108 0.27 -3.37 -14.89
CA MET A 108 1.03 -2.13 -15.05
C MET A 108 2.40 -2.20 -14.36
N ALA A 109 2.44 -2.75 -13.14
CA ALA A 109 3.67 -2.94 -12.39
C ALA A 109 4.68 -3.83 -13.13
N VAL A 110 4.21 -4.95 -13.69
CA VAL A 110 5.04 -5.86 -14.48
C VAL A 110 5.51 -5.18 -15.77
N LYS A 111 4.61 -4.48 -16.49
CA LYS A 111 4.94 -3.77 -17.72
C LYS A 111 6.04 -2.72 -17.50
N VAL A 112 5.89 -1.88 -16.47
CA VAL A 112 6.89 -0.84 -16.16
C VAL A 112 8.21 -1.45 -15.68
N ALA A 113 8.16 -2.52 -14.89
CA ALA A 113 9.38 -3.21 -14.47
C ALA A 113 10.18 -3.75 -15.68
N ILE A 114 9.50 -4.35 -16.66
CA ILE A 114 10.15 -4.83 -17.89
C ILE A 114 10.71 -3.65 -18.69
N GLN A 115 9.93 -2.58 -18.89
CA GLN A 115 10.40 -1.39 -19.60
C GLN A 115 11.62 -0.73 -18.94
N MET A 116 11.62 -0.64 -17.61
CA MET A 116 12.77 -0.10 -16.86
C MET A 116 13.98 -1.04 -16.95
N HIS A 117 13.75 -2.35 -16.99
CA HIS A 117 14.82 -3.33 -17.18
C HIS A 117 15.43 -3.25 -18.57
N ASP A 118 14.60 -3.10 -19.61
CA ASP A 118 15.06 -2.94 -20.99
C ASP A 118 15.86 -1.63 -21.18
N ARG A 119 15.52 -0.57 -20.42
CA ARG A 119 16.26 0.70 -20.44
C ARG A 119 17.60 0.61 -19.69
N THR A 120 17.60 0.12 -18.46
CA THR A 120 18.73 0.27 -17.54
C THR A 120 19.60 -0.99 -17.40
N GLY A 121 19.03 -2.17 -17.69
CA GLY A 121 19.61 -3.46 -17.34
C GLY A 121 19.66 -3.75 -15.84
N ASP A 122 19.29 -2.79 -14.98
CA ASP A 122 19.34 -2.94 -13.53
C ASP A 122 18.04 -3.58 -13.01
N VAL A 123 18.17 -4.83 -12.59
CA VAL A 123 17.08 -5.64 -12.02
C VAL A 123 16.52 -4.99 -10.74
N GLN A 124 17.36 -4.42 -9.89
CA GLN A 124 16.92 -3.85 -8.62
C GLN A 124 16.04 -2.61 -8.85
N LYS A 125 16.54 -1.66 -9.66
CA LYS A 125 15.79 -0.45 -10.04
C LYS A 125 14.48 -0.78 -10.76
N SER A 126 14.50 -1.81 -11.59
CA SER A 126 13.31 -2.28 -12.32
C SER A 126 12.21 -2.78 -11.40
N ILE A 127 12.58 -3.58 -10.39
CA ILE A 127 11.60 -4.08 -9.41
C ILE A 127 11.07 -2.95 -8.55
N ASP A 128 11.94 -2.05 -8.06
CA ASP A 128 11.55 -0.90 -7.25
C ASP A 128 10.54 -0.03 -8.01
N THR A 129 10.86 0.35 -9.24
CA THR A 129 9.99 1.18 -10.09
C THR A 129 8.64 0.51 -10.33
N GLY A 130 8.63 -0.74 -10.77
CA GLY A 130 7.39 -1.48 -11.04
C GLY A 130 6.52 -1.63 -9.79
N LEU A 131 7.14 -1.96 -8.65
CA LEU A 131 6.44 -2.11 -7.38
C LEU A 131 5.78 -0.81 -6.92
N ARG A 132 6.50 0.32 -7.02
CA ARG A 132 5.96 1.65 -6.66
C ARG A 132 4.81 2.06 -7.57
N VAL A 133 4.92 1.83 -8.89
CA VAL A 133 3.82 2.09 -9.84
C VAL A 133 2.60 1.25 -9.51
N GLY A 134 2.78 -0.07 -9.29
CA GLY A 134 1.67 -0.95 -8.91
C GLY A 134 0.99 -0.48 -7.63
N LEU A 135 1.76 -0.13 -6.60
CA LEU A 135 1.22 0.35 -5.34
C LEU A 135 0.51 1.71 -5.49
N ALA A 136 1.03 2.62 -6.33
CA ALA A 136 0.38 3.89 -6.61
C ALA A 136 -0.99 3.69 -7.28
N VAL A 137 -1.09 2.81 -8.27
CA VAL A 137 -2.38 2.49 -8.92
C VAL A 137 -3.37 1.89 -7.93
N LEU A 138 -2.92 0.98 -7.05
CA LEU A 138 -3.77 0.37 -6.01
C LEU A 138 -4.32 1.38 -5.01
N THR A 139 -3.49 2.35 -4.62
CA THR A 139 -3.78 3.38 -3.62
C THR A 139 -4.31 4.69 -4.21
N GLU A 140 -4.71 4.63 -5.48
CA GLU A 140 -5.27 5.75 -6.24
C GLU A 140 -4.33 6.98 -6.38
N ALA A 141 -3.04 6.77 -6.14
CA ALA A 141 -2.02 7.79 -6.01
C ALA A 141 -2.41 8.92 -5.04
N VAL A 142 -3.17 8.57 -3.99
CA VAL A 142 -3.58 9.48 -2.91
C VAL A 142 -2.73 9.28 -1.65
N LEU A 143 -2.17 8.09 -1.49
CA LEU A 143 -1.43 7.71 -0.28
C LEU A 143 0.07 7.83 -0.50
N VAL A 144 0.80 8.10 0.58
CA VAL A 144 2.27 8.20 0.59
C VAL A 144 2.98 6.84 0.52
N ALA A 145 2.24 5.74 0.62
CA ALA A 145 2.80 4.39 0.68
C ALA A 145 3.73 4.01 -0.49
N PRO A 146 3.49 4.41 -1.76
CA PRO A 146 4.43 4.19 -2.85
C PRO A 146 5.77 4.93 -2.70
N LEU A 147 5.82 6.00 -1.90
CA LEU A 147 7.03 6.78 -1.66
C LEU A 147 7.73 6.33 -0.38
N GLU A 148 7.01 6.37 0.75
CA GLU A 148 7.57 6.17 2.09
C GLU A 148 7.30 4.79 2.69
N GLY A 149 6.38 4.02 2.09
CA GLY A 149 6.05 2.68 2.57
C GLY A 149 7.06 1.62 2.12
N ILE A 150 7.75 1.88 1.00
CA ILE A 150 8.81 1.04 0.45
C ILE A 150 10.13 1.79 0.67
N GLY A 151 10.94 1.31 1.63
CA GLY A 151 12.25 1.89 1.91
C GLY A 151 13.24 1.55 0.79
N GLN A 152 13.49 0.26 0.58
CA GLN A 152 14.39 -0.19 -0.48
C GLN A 152 14.00 -1.57 -1.01
N VAL A 153 14.20 -1.79 -2.31
CA VAL A 153 14.18 -3.14 -2.90
C VAL A 153 15.62 -3.60 -3.11
N ARG A 154 15.90 -4.86 -2.74
CA ARG A 154 17.22 -5.48 -2.88
C ARG A 154 17.11 -6.82 -3.58
N VAL A 155 18.10 -7.14 -4.40
CA VAL A 155 18.28 -8.48 -4.97
C VAL A 155 19.38 -9.18 -4.19
N MET A 156 19.02 -10.26 -3.49
CA MET A 156 19.91 -11.00 -2.60
C MET A 156 20.10 -12.43 -3.09
N ASN A 157 20.99 -13.19 -2.45
CA ASN A 157 21.27 -14.59 -2.83
C ASN A 157 20.79 -15.57 -1.76
N ASN A 158 20.12 -16.62 -2.19
CA ASN A 158 19.81 -17.80 -1.38
C ASN A 158 21.10 -18.57 -1.03
N LEU A 159 20.98 -19.64 -0.24
CA LEU A 159 22.11 -20.50 0.13
C LEU A 159 22.68 -21.28 -1.06
N ASP A 160 21.85 -21.61 -2.03
CA ASP A 160 22.22 -22.29 -3.27
C ASP A 160 22.84 -21.35 -4.33
N GLY A 161 22.91 -20.04 -4.02
CA GLY A 161 23.45 -19.00 -4.90
C GLY A 161 22.41 -18.36 -5.83
N THR A 162 21.18 -18.88 -5.90
CA THR A 162 20.10 -18.28 -6.70
C THR A 162 19.72 -16.89 -6.18
N ARG A 163 19.25 -16.02 -7.08
CA ARG A 163 18.90 -14.63 -6.74
C ARG A 163 17.42 -14.51 -6.43
N PHE A 164 17.08 -13.84 -5.33
CA PHE A 164 15.70 -13.57 -4.92
C PHE A 164 15.50 -12.09 -4.56
N VAL A 165 14.24 -11.68 -4.41
CA VAL A 165 13.86 -10.29 -4.09
C VAL A 165 13.59 -10.13 -2.59
N SER A 166 14.18 -9.10 -2.00
CA SER A 166 13.91 -8.62 -0.64
C SER A 166 13.37 -7.20 -0.70
N ILE A 167 12.32 -6.91 0.06
CA ILE A 167 11.70 -5.58 0.10
C ILE A 167 11.74 -5.08 1.53
N ASP A 168 12.41 -3.97 1.76
CA ASP A 168 12.43 -3.28 3.03
C ASP A 168 11.19 -2.39 3.13
N PHE A 169 10.16 -2.88 3.82
CA PHE A 169 8.96 -2.10 4.14
C PHE A 169 9.18 -1.21 5.37
N CYS A 170 8.66 0.02 5.32
CA CYS A 170 8.76 1.00 6.41
C CYS A 170 7.40 1.22 7.08
N GLY A 171 7.39 1.80 8.29
CA GLY A 171 6.17 2.06 9.07
C GLY A 171 5.01 2.75 8.31
N PRO A 172 5.27 3.76 7.45
CA PRO A 172 4.24 4.43 6.65
C PRO A 172 3.44 3.50 5.72
N ILE A 173 3.91 2.27 5.46
CA ILE A 173 3.15 1.26 4.71
C ILE A 173 1.79 0.93 5.34
N ARG A 174 1.61 1.24 6.64
CA ARG A 174 0.31 1.11 7.30
C ARG A 174 -0.79 1.92 6.62
N ALA A 175 -0.45 3.11 6.11
CA ALA A 175 -1.40 4.00 5.45
C ALA A 175 -2.04 3.38 4.21
N ALA A 176 -1.33 2.51 3.49
CA ALA A 176 -1.85 1.79 2.32
C ALA A 176 -3.04 0.88 2.66
N GLY A 177 -3.13 0.43 3.91
CA GLY A 177 -4.06 -0.59 4.36
C GLY A 177 -3.61 -2.02 4.02
N GLY A 178 -4.12 -3.00 4.79
CA GLY A 178 -3.70 -4.40 4.68
C GLY A 178 -3.86 -5.04 3.30
N THR A 179 -4.86 -4.61 2.51
CA THR A 179 -5.04 -5.18 1.16
C THR A 179 -3.89 -4.75 0.24
N ALA A 180 -3.53 -3.46 0.25
CA ALA A 180 -2.44 -2.94 -0.58
C ALA A 180 -1.09 -3.48 -0.13
N GLN A 181 -0.87 -3.65 1.18
CA GLN A 181 0.32 -4.32 1.75
C GLN A 181 0.51 -5.73 1.17
N ALA A 182 -0.55 -6.55 1.20
CA ALA A 182 -0.47 -7.91 0.72
C ALA A 182 -0.37 -7.98 -0.82
N LEU A 183 -1.06 -7.09 -1.53
CA LEU A 183 -0.93 -6.98 -2.99
C LEU A 183 0.45 -6.48 -3.40
N ALA A 184 1.15 -5.66 -2.60
CA ALA A 184 2.53 -5.27 -2.89
C ALA A 184 3.45 -6.49 -2.93
N VAL A 185 3.28 -7.45 -2.01
CA VAL A 185 4.01 -8.73 -2.01
C VAL A 185 3.66 -9.57 -3.24
N LEU A 186 2.39 -9.60 -3.65
CA LEU A 186 1.96 -10.29 -4.87
C LEU A 186 2.53 -9.64 -6.14
N ILE A 187 2.51 -8.31 -6.23
CA ILE A 187 3.10 -7.56 -7.34
C ILE A 187 4.60 -7.86 -7.46
N ALA A 188 5.32 -7.83 -6.34
CA ALA A 188 6.73 -8.21 -6.31
C ALA A 188 6.97 -9.64 -6.79
N ASP A 189 6.09 -10.58 -6.41
CA ASP A 189 6.14 -11.96 -6.90
C ASP A 189 5.94 -12.06 -8.42
N MET A 190 5.04 -11.26 -8.98
CA MET A 190 4.79 -11.21 -10.43
C MET A 190 5.96 -10.59 -11.19
N ILE A 191 6.53 -9.49 -10.67
CA ILE A 191 7.69 -8.83 -11.28
C ILE A 191 8.91 -9.76 -11.24
N ARG A 192 9.20 -10.41 -10.11
CA ARG A 192 10.37 -11.30 -10.02
C ARG A 192 10.29 -12.43 -11.05
N ARG A 193 9.09 -12.94 -11.35
CA ARG A 193 8.88 -14.00 -12.35
C ARG A 193 9.15 -13.48 -13.75
N ALA A 194 8.65 -12.28 -14.06
CA ALA A 194 8.92 -11.62 -15.33
C ALA A 194 10.42 -11.37 -15.55
N LEU A 195 11.17 -11.09 -14.49
CA LEU A 195 12.62 -10.86 -14.51
C LEU A 195 13.46 -12.12 -14.24
N ASN A 196 12.85 -13.31 -14.24
CA ASN A 196 13.52 -14.60 -14.05
C ASN A 196 14.37 -14.69 -12.76
N LEU A 197 13.84 -14.16 -11.66
CA LEU A 197 14.40 -14.33 -10.32
C LEU A 197 13.72 -15.47 -9.57
N GLU A 198 14.52 -16.19 -8.79
CA GLU A 198 14.08 -17.36 -8.04
C GLU A 198 13.28 -17.00 -6.79
N LYS A 199 12.64 -18.02 -6.23
CA LYS A 199 11.89 -17.89 -4.98
C LYS A 199 12.85 -17.63 -3.81
N TYR A 200 12.44 -16.78 -2.87
CA TYR A 200 13.08 -16.68 -1.56
C TYR A 200 12.99 -18.01 -0.79
N GLU A 201 14.13 -18.47 -0.27
CA GLU A 201 14.22 -19.65 0.60
C GLU A 201 14.75 -19.23 1.99
N PRO A 202 13.86 -19.08 2.99
CA PRO A 202 14.27 -18.65 4.31
C PRO A 202 15.07 -19.72 5.06
N SER A 203 16.15 -19.30 5.67
CA SER A 203 16.90 -20.04 6.68
C SER A 203 16.16 -20.07 8.03
N ILE A 204 16.50 -21.05 8.87
CA ILE A 204 15.91 -21.18 10.21
C ILE A 204 16.08 -19.90 11.05
N PRO A 205 17.27 -19.26 11.13
CA PRO A 205 17.43 -18.01 11.87
C PRO A 205 16.52 -16.87 11.39
N GLU A 206 16.22 -16.78 10.10
CA GLU A 206 15.33 -15.75 9.56
C GLU A 206 13.88 -15.95 10.01
N VAL A 207 13.42 -17.19 10.01
CA VAL A 207 12.06 -17.53 10.48
C VAL A 207 11.94 -17.25 11.98
N GLU A 208 12.91 -17.70 12.78
CA GLU A 208 12.88 -17.51 14.23
C GLU A 208 13.03 -16.04 14.62
N ARG A 209 13.83 -15.26 13.87
CA ARG A 209 13.91 -13.80 14.04
C ARG A 209 12.56 -13.12 13.84
N VAL A 210 11.79 -13.49 12.81
CA VAL A 210 10.45 -12.92 12.61
C VAL A 210 9.51 -13.31 13.76
N LYS A 211 9.56 -14.56 14.25
CA LYS A 211 8.78 -14.98 15.43
C LYS A 211 9.13 -14.17 16.68
N GLU A 212 10.41 -13.95 16.94
CA GLU A 212 10.89 -13.12 18.05
C GLU A 212 10.40 -11.67 17.92
N GLU A 213 10.53 -11.08 16.74
CA GLU A 213 10.05 -9.72 16.46
C GLU A 213 8.54 -9.59 16.75
N PHE A 214 7.71 -10.54 16.30
CA PHE A 214 6.28 -10.55 16.65
C PHE A 214 6.03 -10.67 18.15
N GLY A 215 6.84 -11.47 18.88
CA GLY A 215 6.76 -11.61 20.32
C GLY A 215 7.05 -10.29 21.06
N LEU A 216 8.06 -9.55 20.60
CA LEU A 216 8.52 -8.30 21.19
C LEU A 216 7.73 -7.07 20.73
N TYR A 217 7.16 -7.09 19.53
CA TYR A 217 6.45 -5.95 18.96
C TYR A 217 5.29 -5.50 19.86
N ARG A 218 5.29 -4.21 20.20
CA ARG A 218 4.30 -3.55 21.07
C ARG A 218 3.36 -2.63 20.29
N GLY A 219 3.64 -2.37 19.02
CA GLY A 219 2.72 -1.69 18.13
C GLY A 219 1.39 -2.44 18.04
N GLY A 220 0.28 -1.72 18.19
CA GLY A 220 -1.05 -2.33 18.16
C GLY A 220 -1.38 -2.89 16.77
N LEU A 221 -1.15 -4.19 16.56
CA LEU A 221 -1.56 -4.91 15.35
C LEU A 221 -3.05 -5.23 15.39
N GLN A 222 -3.72 -5.08 14.25
CA GLN A 222 -5.10 -5.56 14.08
C GLN A 222 -5.19 -7.09 14.18
N TYR A 223 -4.15 -7.79 13.74
CA TYR A 223 -4.03 -9.24 13.85
C TYR A 223 -2.61 -9.63 14.19
N LYS A 224 -2.46 -10.37 15.29
CA LYS A 224 -1.17 -10.91 15.73
C LYS A 224 -1.18 -12.42 15.46
N PRO A 225 -0.57 -12.89 14.36
CA PRO A 225 -0.54 -14.31 14.05
C PRO A 225 0.23 -15.10 15.12
N PRO A 226 -0.20 -16.34 15.44
CA PRO A 226 0.56 -17.22 16.31
C PRO A 226 1.89 -17.68 15.64
N PRO A 227 2.89 -18.14 16.42
CA PRO A 227 4.20 -18.54 15.88
C PRO A 227 4.17 -19.56 14.75
N GLU A 228 3.22 -20.50 14.77
CA GLU A 228 3.06 -21.52 13.73
C GLU A 228 2.58 -20.91 12.41
N GLU A 229 1.73 -19.87 12.48
CA GLU A 229 1.28 -19.12 11.30
C GLU A 229 2.39 -18.25 10.73
N ILE A 230 3.20 -17.64 11.60
CA ILE A 230 4.39 -16.87 11.20
C ILE A 230 5.38 -17.77 10.46
N GLU A 231 5.63 -18.97 10.98
CA GLU A 231 6.50 -19.93 10.32
C GLU A 231 5.99 -20.33 8.93
N MET A 232 4.71 -20.66 8.85
CA MET A 232 4.09 -21.07 7.60
C MET A 232 4.13 -19.96 6.55
N ILE A 233 3.81 -18.72 6.92
CA ILE A 233 3.76 -17.61 5.97
C ILE A 233 5.16 -17.21 5.50
N VAL A 234 6.15 -17.15 6.40
CA VAL A 234 7.54 -16.80 6.03
C VAL A 234 8.16 -17.85 5.13
N LYS A 235 7.95 -19.15 5.41
CA LYS A 235 8.43 -20.26 4.56
C LYS A 235 7.74 -20.34 3.20
N ALA A 236 6.47 -19.96 3.14
CA ALA A 236 5.71 -20.06 1.91
C ALA A 236 5.92 -18.85 0.99
N CYS A 237 6.11 -17.66 1.56
CA CYS A 237 6.22 -16.41 0.80
C CYS A 237 7.38 -16.45 -0.20
N PRO A 238 7.13 -16.14 -1.49
CA PRO A 238 8.17 -16.20 -2.52
C PRO A 238 9.12 -15.00 -2.54
N ILE A 239 8.81 -13.97 -1.76
CA ILE A 239 9.57 -12.72 -1.61
C ILE A 239 9.95 -12.59 -0.14
N MET A 240 11.14 -12.08 0.14
CA MET A 240 11.51 -11.77 1.52
C MET A 240 10.84 -10.45 1.94
N VAL A 241 9.88 -10.55 2.86
CA VAL A 241 9.33 -9.37 3.54
C VAL A 241 10.34 -8.91 4.59
N ASN A 242 11.02 -7.81 4.30
CA ASN A 242 12.07 -7.21 5.11
C ASN A 242 11.66 -5.78 5.52
N GLY A 243 12.53 -5.05 6.20
CA GLY A 243 12.20 -3.71 6.65
C GLY A 243 13.31 -3.01 7.40
N GLU A 244 13.14 -1.71 7.54
CA GLU A 244 13.97 -0.90 8.42
C GLU A 244 13.59 -1.10 9.89
N GLU A 245 14.53 -0.80 10.76
CA GLU A 245 14.32 -0.80 12.21
C GLU A 245 13.42 0.38 12.58
N THR A 246 12.25 0.12 13.15
CA THR A 246 11.29 1.17 13.53
C THR A 246 11.08 1.29 15.03
N GLU A 247 11.44 0.25 15.80
CA GLU A 247 11.33 0.26 17.26
C GLU A 247 12.73 0.26 17.89
N ASP A 248 12.86 0.85 19.07
CA ASP A 248 14.13 0.90 19.82
C ASP A 248 14.47 -0.40 20.58
N ILE A 249 13.65 -1.45 20.41
CA ILE A 249 13.82 -2.73 21.10
C ILE A 249 14.71 -3.65 20.26
N GLU A 250 15.81 -4.13 20.85
CA GLU A 250 16.68 -5.13 20.24
C GLU A 250 16.17 -6.56 20.43
N CYS A 251 16.37 -7.40 19.41
CA CYS A 251 16.16 -8.84 19.48
C CYS A 251 17.35 -9.51 20.16
N ALA A 252 17.10 -10.37 21.14
CA ALA A 252 18.13 -11.04 21.94
C ALA A 252 18.46 -12.45 21.42
N GLY A 253 17.47 -13.16 20.87
CA GLY A 253 17.64 -14.54 20.39
C GLY A 253 18.38 -14.60 19.06
N PHE A 254 17.94 -13.81 18.08
CA PHE A 254 18.51 -13.78 16.73
C PHE A 254 18.95 -12.36 16.33
N PRO A 255 19.89 -11.71 17.05
CA PRO A 255 20.28 -10.32 16.78
C PRO A 255 20.91 -10.13 15.41
N GLU A 256 21.71 -11.10 14.94
CA GLU A 256 22.45 -11.02 13.69
C GLU A 256 22.01 -12.15 12.76
N VAL A 257 21.38 -11.79 11.65
CA VAL A 257 20.86 -12.72 10.65
C VAL A 257 21.32 -12.28 9.28
N ARG A 258 21.83 -13.23 8.47
CA ARG A 258 22.53 -12.99 7.20
C ARG A 258 21.84 -11.97 6.28
N ASN A 259 20.53 -12.10 6.04
CA ASN A 259 19.82 -11.22 5.10
C ASN A 259 19.09 -10.05 5.81
N ILE A 260 19.21 -9.93 7.13
CA ILE A 260 18.60 -8.85 7.93
C ILE A 260 19.71 -7.85 8.27
N VAL A 261 20.16 -7.16 7.23
CA VAL A 261 21.28 -6.22 7.27
C VAL A 261 20.89 -4.90 6.62
N GLU A 262 21.59 -3.84 7.00
CA GLU A 262 21.60 -2.56 6.29
C GLU A 262 22.29 -2.68 4.91
N PRO A 263 22.17 -1.66 4.04
CA PRO A 263 22.84 -1.64 2.74
C PRO A 263 24.37 -1.73 2.82
N ASN A 264 24.97 -1.30 3.92
CA ASN A 264 26.41 -1.38 4.22
C ASN A 264 26.82 -2.75 4.82
N ASN A 265 25.92 -3.74 4.85
CA ASN A 265 26.08 -5.07 5.48
C ASN A 265 26.24 -5.06 7.02
N THR A 266 25.86 -4.00 7.72
CA THR A 266 25.77 -4.03 9.18
C THR A 266 24.49 -4.78 9.62
N PRO A 267 24.52 -5.59 10.69
CA PRO A 267 23.34 -6.30 11.15
C PRO A 267 22.26 -5.35 11.70
N ARG A 268 21.00 -5.56 11.30
CA ARG A 268 19.84 -4.92 11.93
C ARG A 268 19.42 -5.77 13.12
N LYS A 269 19.57 -5.22 14.33
CA LYS A 269 19.32 -5.91 15.61
C LYS A 269 17.96 -5.58 16.21
N ARG A 270 17.31 -4.51 15.76
CA ARG A 270 16.03 -4.03 16.30
C ARG A 270 14.81 -4.54 15.51
N ILE A 271 13.63 -4.31 16.05
CA ILE A 271 12.36 -4.76 15.46
C ILE A 271 12.03 -3.94 14.20
N ARG A 272 11.58 -4.65 13.15
CA ARG A 272 11.18 -4.06 11.87
C ARG A 272 9.66 -3.98 11.79
N GLY A 273 9.08 -2.85 12.19
CA GLY A 273 7.62 -2.68 12.27
C GLY A 273 6.92 -2.83 10.91
N GLY A 274 7.56 -2.44 9.81
CA GLY A 274 7.03 -2.66 8.46
C GLY A 274 6.79 -4.13 8.15
N VAL A 275 7.70 -5.03 8.58
CA VAL A 275 7.55 -6.49 8.43
C VAL A 275 6.34 -6.98 9.21
N MET A 276 6.17 -6.51 10.46
CA MET A 276 5.06 -6.90 11.32
C MET A 276 3.70 -6.51 10.72
N LEU A 277 3.63 -5.32 10.13
CA LEU A 277 2.42 -4.82 9.46
C LEU A 277 2.09 -5.64 8.21
N VAL A 278 3.06 -5.83 7.31
CA VAL A 278 2.82 -6.54 6.04
C VAL A 278 2.47 -8.00 6.27
N ILE A 279 3.14 -8.69 7.20
CA ILE A 279 2.83 -10.09 7.51
C ILE A 279 1.50 -10.19 8.29
N GLY A 280 1.34 -9.41 9.37
CA GLY A 280 0.19 -9.51 10.26
C GLY A 280 -1.10 -8.90 9.68
N GLU A 281 -1.09 -7.60 9.37
CA GLU A 281 -2.26 -6.85 8.87
C GLU A 281 -2.49 -7.04 7.37
N GLY A 282 -1.43 -7.39 6.62
CA GLY A 282 -1.49 -7.70 5.20
C GLY A 282 -1.79 -9.16 4.92
N LEU A 283 -0.74 -9.98 4.83
CA LEU A 283 -0.80 -11.36 4.33
C LEU A 283 -1.73 -12.25 5.17
N CYS A 284 -1.60 -12.23 6.49
CA CYS A 284 -2.42 -13.05 7.38
C CYS A 284 -3.86 -12.52 7.44
N LEU A 285 -4.06 -11.25 7.82
CA LEU A 285 -5.42 -10.71 8.00
C LEU A 285 -6.22 -10.60 6.69
N LYS A 286 -5.59 -10.32 5.55
CA LYS A 286 -6.29 -10.17 4.26
C LYS A 286 -6.16 -11.39 3.34
N ALA A 287 -5.71 -12.54 3.86
CA ALA A 287 -5.57 -13.80 3.11
C ALA A 287 -6.79 -14.12 2.23
N SER A 288 -8.01 -14.03 2.77
CA SER A 288 -9.25 -14.33 2.03
C SER A 288 -9.49 -13.43 0.81
N LYS A 289 -9.04 -12.16 0.85
CA LYS A 289 -9.18 -11.24 -0.29
C LYS A 289 -8.09 -11.53 -1.33
N ILE A 290 -6.87 -11.77 -0.88
CA ILE A 290 -5.72 -12.11 -1.75
C ILE A 290 -5.96 -13.41 -2.49
N GLN A 291 -6.53 -14.42 -1.83
CA GLN A 291 -6.91 -15.69 -2.44
C GLN A 291 -7.74 -15.49 -3.72
N LYS A 292 -8.73 -14.60 -3.69
CA LYS A 292 -9.60 -14.34 -4.85
C LYS A 292 -8.81 -13.80 -6.05
N HIS A 293 -7.82 -12.94 -5.79
CA HIS A 293 -6.96 -12.38 -6.84
C HIS A 293 -6.00 -13.44 -7.38
N THR A 294 -5.35 -14.22 -6.50
CA THR A 294 -4.39 -15.26 -6.92
C THR A 294 -5.06 -16.39 -7.69
N GLU A 295 -6.30 -16.78 -7.32
CA GLU A 295 -7.09 -17.78 -8.05
C GLU A 295 -7.54 -17.27 -9.43
N ARG A 296 -8.00 -16.01 -9.50
CA ARG A 296 -8.41 -15.38 -10.76
C ARG A 296 -7.24 -15.26 -11.74
N LEU A 297 -6.08 -14.82 -11.25
CA LEU A 297 -4.86 -14.66 -12.04
C LEU A 297 -4.08 -15.98 -12.22
N LYS A 298 -4.52 -17.07 -11.56
CA LYS A 298 -3.87 -18.39 -11.57
C LYS A 298 -2.38 -18.32 -11.23
N VAL A 299 -2.02 -17.55 -10.21
CA VAL A 299 -0.61 -17.36 -9.82
C VAL A 299 -0.08 -18.63 -9.13
N PRO A 300 0.92 -19.32 -9.69
CA PRO A 300 1.40 -20.58 -9.13
C PRO A 300 2.10 -20.37 -7.78
N GLY A 301 1.94 -21.29 -6.82
CA GLY A 301 2.69 -21.25 -5.56
C GLY A 301 2.11 -20.32 -4.49
N TRP A 302 0.92 -19.75 -4.72
CA TRP A 302 0.15 -18.99 -3.72
C TRP A 302 -0.90 -19.82 -2.99
N ASP A 303 -0.91 -21.15 -3.19
CA ASP A 303 -1.87 -22.07 -2.56
C ASP A 303 -1.84 -22.02 -1.03
N PHE A 304 -0.71 -21.61 -0.43
CA PHE A 304 -0.57 -21.46 1.02
C PHE A 304 -1.58 -20.46 1.60
N ILE A 305 -1.93 -19.39 0.87
CA ILE A 305 -2.90 -18.38 1.31
C ILE A 305 -4.29 -19.00 1.54
N SER A 306 -4.66 -20.06 0.81
CA SER A 306 -5.93 -20.77 1.02
C SER A 306 -6.03 -21.40 2.41
N THR A 307 -4.90 -21.82 2.99
CA THR A 307 -4.85 -22.38 4.35
C THR A 307 -5.16 -21.31 5.40
N PHE A 308 -4.69 -20.09 5.19
CA PHE A 308 -4.99 -18.95 6.06
C PHE A 308 -6.44 -18.47 5.89
N ALA A 309 -6.91 -18.36 4.65
CA ALA A 309 -8.29 -17.97 4.36
C ALA A 309 -9.32 -18.97 4.93
N SER A 310 -9.05 -20.26 4.86
CA SER A 310 -9.92 -21.30 5.43
C SER A 310 -9.92 -21.32 6.96
N ARG A 311 -8.78 -21.02 7.60
CA ARG A 311 -8.69 -20.87 9.07
C ARG A 311 -9.46 -19.65 9.57
N GLN A 312 -9.40 -18.53 8.87
CA GLN A 312 -10.21 -17.34 9.20
C GLN A 312 -11.71 -17.67 9.21
N LYS A 313 -12.20 -18.41 8.20
CA LYS A 313 -13.61 -18.83 8.14
C LYS A 313 -14.01 -19.70 9.34
N LYS A 314 -13.15 -20.64 9.76
CA LYS A 314 -13.39 -21.48 10.95
C LYS A 314 -13.35 -20.69 12.27
N GLY A 315 -12.50 -19.66 12.35
CA GLY A 315 -12.44 -18.75 13.49
C GLY A 315 -13.73 -17.95 13.66
N ASP A 316 -14.24 -17.38 12.56
CA ASP A 316 -15.47 -16.57 12.54
C ASP A 316 -16.70 -17.39 12.93
N ASP A 317 -16.84 -18.63 12.42
CA ASP A 317 -17.90 -19.56 12.82
C ASP A 317 -17.84 -19.92 14.32
N SER A 318 -16.65 -20.01 14.91
CA SER A 318 -16.47 -20.32 16.33
C SER A 318 -16.73 -19.12 17.25
N GLU A 319 -16.47 -17.89 16.78
CA GLU A 319 -16.80 -16.66 17.49
C GLU A 319 -18.30 -16.35 17.41
N ASP A 320 -18.96 -16.62 16.28
CA ASP A 320 -20.42 -16.46 16.14
C ASP A 320 -21.21 -17.42 17.04
N ILE A 321 -20.69 -18.63 17.29
CA ILE A 321 -21.25 -19.56 18.27
C ILE A 321 -21.09 -19.02 19.70
N LYS A 322 -19.98 -18.35 20.04
CA LYS A 322 -19.77 -17.74 21.37
C LYS A 322 -20.58 -16.44 21.56
N LYS A 323 -20.76 -15.62 20.52
CA LYS A 323 -21.60 -14.41 20.52
C LYS A 323 -23.08 -14.74 20.70
N ARG A 324 -23.56 -15.89 20.19
CA ARG A 324 -24.94 -16.36 20.44
C ARG A 324 -25.22 -16.71 21.91
N ASN A 325 -24.21 -17.13 22.67
CA ASN A 325 -24.36 -17.49 24.09
C ASN A 325 -24.05 -16.36 25.08
N SER A 326 -23.59 -15.20 24.61
CA SER A 326 -23.29 -14.03 25.44
C SER A 326 -23.89 -12.77 24.80
N ARG A 327 -25.22 -12.65 24.84
CA ARG A 327 -25.88 -11.35 24.66
C ARG A 327 -25.60 -10.46 25.86
N GLN A 328 -24.40 -9.90 25.92
CA GLN A 328 -24.13 -8.69 26.69
C GLN A 328 -23.89 -7.58 25.67
N MET A 329 -24.74 -6.55 25.71
CA MET A 329 -24.65 -5.41 24.81
C MET A 329 -23.27 -4.76 24.89
N THR A 330 -22.44 -4.97 23.88
CA THR A 330 -21.22 -4.19 23.70
C THR A 330 -21.61 -2.81 23.18
N VAL A 331 -21.61 -1.82 24.06
CA VAL A 331 -21.70 -0.40 23.71
C VAL A 331 -20.39 0.01 23.03
N SER A 332 -20.22 -0.36 21.77
CA SER A 332 -19.12 0.14 20.94
C SER A 332 -19.57 1.43 20.23
N CYS A 333 -19.72 2.51 21.00
CA CYS A 333 -19.83 3.87 20.46
C CYS A 333 -19.42 4.97 21.44
N ALA A 334 -18.76 4.65 22.57
CA ALA A 334 -18.52 5.62 23.65
C ALA A 334 -17.06 6.10 23.81
N ILE A 335 -16.12 5.77 22.91
CA ILE A 335 -14.71 6.21 23.04
C ILE A 335 -14.34 7.36 22.07
N LEU A 336 -15.22 7.74 21.14
CA LEU A 336 -14.98 8.83 20.19
C LEU A 336 -15.85 10.08 20.43
N LEU A 337 -16.05 10.43 21.70
CA LEU A 337 -16.85 11.62 22.10
C LEU A 337 -16.20 12.45 23.22
N LEU A 338 -14.88 12.36 23.40
CA LEU A 338 -14.13 13.15 24.38
C LEU A 338 -13.32 14.33 23.80
N ALA A 339 -13.27 14.50 22.47
CA ALA A 339 -12.58 15.64 21.84
C ALA A 339 -13.51 16.71 21.24
N ALA A 340 -14.82 16.45 21.12
CA ALA A 340 -15.76 17.37 20.46
C ALA A 340 -16.72 18.11 21.43
N ARG A 341 -16.50 18.01 22.75
CA ARG A 341 -17.37 18.64 23.77
C ARG A 341 -16.87 19.97 24.34
N SER A 342 -15.74 20.49 23.86
CA SER A 342 -15.15 21.75 24.35
C SER A 342 -15.31 22.96 23.41
N LEU A 343 -16.07 22.87 22.32
CA LEU A 343 -16.21 23.96 21.34
C LEU A 343 -17.65 24.44 21.10
N VAL A 344 -18.61 24.07 21.96
CA VAL A 344 -19.99 24.58 21.86
C VAL A 344 -20.48 25.03 23.23
N ASN A 345 -19.98 26.18 23.71
CA ASN A 345 -20.75 27.08 24.56
C ASN A 345 -20.09 28.48 24.62
N PRO A 346 -20.61 29.48 23.88
CA PRO A 346 -20.12 30.85 23.97
C PRO A 346 -21.02 31.65 24.91
N THR A 347 -20.84 31.51 26.22
CA THR A 347 -21.38 32.46 27.20
C THR A 347 -20.68 32.25 28.55
N LEU A 348 -19.64 33.03 28.82
CA LEU A 348 -19.41 33.66 30.12
C LEU A 348 -18.28 34.68 30.00
N ARG A 349 -18.69 35.91 30.26
CA ARG A 349 -17.94 37.16 30.31
C ARG A 349 -17.09 37.22 31.60
N VAL A 350 -15.87 37.79 31.47
CA VAL A 350 -15.11 38.74 32.33
C VAL A 350 -15.17 38.49 33.86
N ASP A 351 -14.10 38.42 34.65
CA ASP A 351 -13.04 39.41 34.94
C ASP A 351 -11.81 38.72 35.59
N PHE A 352 -10.61 39.26 35.37
CA PHE A 352 -9.43 39.01 36.20
C PHE A 352 -8.90 40.36 36.70
N ASP A 353 -8.96 40.56 38.02
CA ASP A 353 -8.01 41.37 38.78
C ASP A 353 -6.74 40.55 39.05
#